data_AF-A0A7X9FJ47-F1
#
_entry.id   AF-A0A7X9FJ47-F1
#
_cell.length_a   1.000
_cell.length_b   1.000
_cell.length_c   1.000
_cell.angle_alpha   90.00
_cell.angle_beta   90.00
_cell.angle_gamma   90.00
#
_symmetry.space_group_name_H-M   'P 1'
#
loop_
_entity.id
_entity.type
_entity.pdbx_description
1 polymer ?
#
loop_
_entity_poly.entity_id
_entity_poly.type
_entity_poly.pdbx_seq_one_letter_code
_entity_poly.pdbx_strand_id
1 'polypeptide(L)'
;LCVVNTRAHARALFERLRGRDGVYHLSTTMTAVHRSSRIDEIRAALKAGSPCLVISTSLIEAGVDLDFPVVYRAAAGADSVAQAAGRCDREGLLTQAAGAPAGRVFVFIPAAGLPKGDFTITADKAAEVRRQGYDDPLCPKAIEQYFRLLFWTAGAELDAKDILGMLEEGTRGATFPFRKVAEAMEFIEDWKKPVIVAHDDEAKTLVAKLEHSPTPGLILRRLQGYVATISPRDWRALIEAGAAKLVLDGVAVLVNMDLYNDDVGVCPEDPSYLDTVSQIF
;
A
#
# COMPACT_ATOMS: atom_id res chain seq x y z
N LEU A 1 0.94 7.65 -13.99
CA LEU A 1 1.10 6.87 -12.74
C LEU A 1 2.31 5.95 -12.83
N CYS A 2 3.12 5.81 -11.78
CA CYS A 2 4.19 4.84 -11.65
C CYS A 2 4.00 4.02 -10.36
N VAL A 3 3.85 2.71 -10.50
CA VAL A 3 3.62 1.78 -9.39
C VAL A 3 4.81 0.84 -9.26
N VAL A 4 5.38 0.75 -8.07
CA VAL A 4 6.55 -0.10 -7.77
C VAL A 4 6.29 -1.03 -6.59
N ASN A 5 7.04 -2.13 -6.51
CA ASN A 5 6.77 -3.20 -5.54
C ASN A 5 7.08 -2.81 -4.08
N THR A 6 8.02 -1.89 -3.84
CA THR A 6 8.47 -1.57 -2.49
C THR A 6 8.42 -0.08 -2.19
N ARG A 7 8.17 0.25 -0.91
CA ARG A 7 8.21 1.63 -0.41
C ARG A 7 9.58 2.28 -0.63
N ALA A 8 10.66 1.52 -0.41
CA ALA A 8 12.02 2.00 -0.62
C ALA A 8 12.25 2.43 -2.08
N HIS A 9 11.75 1.65 -3.05
CA HIS A 9 11.85 2.03 -4.46
C HIS A 9 10.95 3.23 -4.78
N ALA A 10 9.73 3.29 -4.25
CA ALA A 10 8.82 4.43 -4.45
C ALA A 10 9.43 5.73 -3.94
N ARG A 11 9.97 5.70 -2.71
CA ARG A 11 10.70 6.82 -2.10
C ARG A 11 11.91 7.22 -2.93
N ALA A 12 12.78 6.28 -3.28
CA ALA A 12 13.98 6.59 -4.09
C ALA A 12 13.65 7.21 -5.45
N LEU A 13 12.56 6.77 -6.10
CA LEU A 13 12.10 7.37 -7.36
C LEU A 13 11.52 8.77 -7.15
N PHE A 14 10.74 8.96 -6.08
CA PHE A 14 10.19 10.27 -5.73
C PHE A 14 11.30 11.28 -5.45
N GLU A 15 12.28 10.93 -4.60
CA GLU A 15 13.42 11.79 -4.25
C GLU A 15 14.21 12.23 -5.49
N ARG A 16 14.41 11.34 -6.47
CA ARG A 16 15.11 11.67 -7.73
C ARG A 16 14.34 12.64 -8.63
N LEU A 17 13.03 12.73 -8.45
CA LEU A 17 12.13 13.56 -9.24
C LEU A 17 11.62 14.77 -8.45
N ARG A 18 12.00 14.87 -7.17
CA ARG A 18 11.71 16.01 -6.30
C ARG A 18 12.24 17.29 -6.95
N GLY A 19 11.43 18.33 -6.96
CA GLY A 19 11.72 19.61 -7.62
C GLY A 19 11.24 19.71 -9.07
N ARG A 20 10.68 18.64 -9.66
CA ARG A 20 9.87 18.77 -10.88
C ARG A 20 8.43 19.11 -10.51
N ASP A 21 7.77 19.90 -11.36
CA ASP A 21 6.37 20.23 -11.17
C ASP A 21 5.46 19.00 -11.28
N GLY A 22 4.47 18.94 -10.38
CA GLY A 22 3.43 17.92 -10.43
C GLY A 22 3.88 16.51 -10.07
N VAL A 23 4.94 16.35 -9.27
CA VAL A 23 5.36 15.05 -8.75
C VAL A 23 4.71 14.78 -7.40
N TYR A 24 4.03 13.65 -7.29
CA TYR A 24 3.33 13.23 -6.08
C TYR A 24 3.82 11.85 -5.65
N HIS A 25 3.85 11.62 -4.35
CA HIS A 25 4.08 10.30 -3.77
C HIS A 25 2.89 9.90 -2.89
N LEU A 26 2.45 8.65 -3.03
CA LEU A 26 1.36 8.10 -2.23
C LEU A 26 1.85 6.85 -1.50
N SER A 27 1.72 6.85 -0.18
CA SER A 27 2.12 5.71 0.66
C SER A 27 1.17 5.50 1.83
N THR A 28 1.05 4.23 2.23
CA THR A 28 0.42 3.77 3.48
C THR A 28 1.06 4.32 4.77
N THR A 29 2.23 4.96 4.69
CA THR A 29 2.89 5.66 5.82
C THR A 29 2.35 7.08 6.02
N MET A 30 1.51 7.57 5.12
CA MET A 30 0.69 8.77 5.34
C MET A 30 -0.57 8.41 6.13
N THR A 31 -1.06 9.37 6.93
CA THR A 31 -2.38 9.24 7.55
C THR A 31 -3.49 9.19 6.49
N ALA A 32 -4.65 8.64 6.84
CA ALA A 32 -5.76 8.56 5.89
C ALA A 32 -6.27 9.94 5.49
N VAL A 33 -6.36 10.89 6.43
CA VAL A 33 -6.76 12.29 6.16
C VAL A 33 -5.78 12.96 5.19
N HIS A 34 -4.49 12.89 5.49
CA HIS A 34 -3.46 13.46 4.61
C HIS A 34 -3.48 12.82 3.21
N ARG A 35 -3.57 11.48 3.15
CA ARG A 35 -3.66 10.76 1.88
C ARG A 35 -4.88 11.19 1.07
N SER A 36 -6.03 11.40 1.69
CA SER A 36 -7.24 11.89 1.01
C SER A 36 -7.01 13.27 0.39
N SER A 37 -6.41 14.21 1.15
CA SER A 37 -6.05 15.55 0.63
C SER A 37 -5.14 15.45 -0.60
N ARG A 38 -4.10 14.61 -0.55
CA ARG A 38 -3.20 14.40 -1.69
C ARG A 38 -3.90 13.79 -2.90
N ILE A 39 -4.85 12.87 -2.70
CA ILE A 39 -5.65 12.30 -3.78
C ILE A 39 -6.52 13.38 -4.43
N ASP A 40 -7.09 14.30 -3.65
CA ASP A 40 -7.90 15.40 -4.17
C ASP A 40 -7.06 16.40 -4.97
N GLU A 41 -5.84 16.72 -4.52
CA GLU A 41 -4.86 17.51 -5.28
C GLU A 41 -4.53 16.86 -6.63
N ILE A 42 -4.24 15.55 -6.62
CA ILE A 42 -3.94 14.78 -7.83
C ILE A 42 -5.16 14.80 -8.78
N ARG A 43 -6.37 14.60 -8.26
CA ARG A 43 -7.60 14.64 -9.06
C ARG A 43 -7.79 16.00 -9.73
N ALA A 44 -7.54 17.08 -9.00
CA ALA A 44 -7.60 18.44 -9.55
C ALA A 44 -6.55 18.66 -10.65
N ALA A 45 -5.30 18.22 -10.44
CA ALA A 45 -4.22 18.33 -11.42
C ALA A 45 -4.53 17.56 -12.72
N LEU A 46 -5.03 16.32 -12.60
CA LEU A 46 -5.44 15.50 -13.74
C LEU A 46 -6.58 16.16 -14.53
N LYS A 47 -7.60 16.67 -13.83
CA LYS A 47 -8.73 17.37 -14.46
C LYS A 47 -8.30 18.64 -15.20
N ALA A 48 -7.29 19.34 -14.67
CA ALA A 48 -6.73 20.54 -15.27
C ALA A 48 -5.74 20.24 -16.43
N GLY A 49 -5.42 18.97 -16.70
CA GLY A 49 -4.38 18.59 -17.68
C GLY A 49 -2.97 19.06 -17.29
N SER A 50 -2.74 19.36 -16.01
CA SER A 50 -1.44 19.79 -15.51
C SER A 50 -0.47 18.60 -15.42
N PRO A 51 0.86 18.85 -15.43
CA PRO A 51 1.83 17.79 -15.13
C PRO A 51 1.45 17.05 -13.85
N CYS A 52 1.33 15.72 -13.94
CA CYS A 52 0.88 14.89 -12.82
C CYS A 52 1.55 13.52 -12.86
N LEU A 53 2.70 13.42 -12.21
CA LEU A 53 3.46 12.19 -12.01
C LEU A 53 3.26 11.66 -10.59
N VAL A 54 2.38 10.66 -10.46
CA VAL A 54 2.15 9.97 -9.18
C VAL A 54 3.04 8.74 -9.08
N ILE A 55 3.77 8.61 -7.98
CA ILE A 55 4.60 7.47 -7.62
C ILE A 55 3.98 6.78 -6.40
N SER A 56 3.72 5.49 -6.49
CA SER A 56 3.06 4.74 -5.41
C SER A 56 3.53 3.30 -5.37
N THR A 57 3.16 2.59 -4.31
CA THR A 57 3.16 1.13 -4.28
C THR A 57 1.76 0.60 -4.65
N SER A 58 1.45 -0.65 -4.32
CA SER A 58 0.13 -1.25 -4.48
C SER A 58 -1.04 -0.53 -3.78
N LEU A 59 -0.77 0.53 -3.01
CA LEU A 59 -1.82 1.37 -2.42
C LEU A 59 -2.82 1.89 -3.46
N ILE A 60 -2.35 2.25 -4.66
CA ILE A 60 -3.21 2.83 -5.71
C ILE A 60 -4.03 1.76 -6.47
N GLU A 61 -3.67 0.49 -6.34
CA GLU A 61 -4.28 -0.61 -7.08
C GLU A 61 -5.72 -0.85 -6.58
N ALA A 62 -5.98 -0.69 -5.28
CA ALA A 62 -7.30 -0.87 -4.66
C ALA A 62 -7.79 0.39 -3.93
N GLY A 63 -9.05 0.80 -4.19
CA GLY A 63 -9.74 1.79 -3.37
C GLY A 63 -9.44 3.27 -3.66
N VAL A 64 -8.68 3.60 -4.71
CA VAL A 64 -8.43 4.99 -5.13
C VAL A 64 -8.94 5.23 -6.55
N ASP A 65 -9.87 6.18 -6.71
CA ASP A 65 -10.48 6.50 -8.01
C ASP A 65 -9.72 7.65 -8.70
N LEU A 66 -8.73 7.26 -9.50
CA LEU A 66 -7.91 8.13 -10.34
C LEU A 66 -7.74 7.49 -11.72
N ASP A 67 -7.76 8.32 -12.75
CA ASP A 67 -7.60 7.93 -14.15
C ASP A 67 -6.38 8.61 -14.78
N PHE A 68 -5.51 7.83 -15.41
CA PHE A 68 -4.26 8.30 -16.00
C PHE A 68 -4.16 7.90 -17.49
N PRO A 69 -3.56 8.75 -18.35
CA PRO A 69 -3.29 8.36 -19.74
C PRO A 69 -2.19 7.28 -19.86
N VAL A 70 -1.26 7.27 -18.91
CA VAL A 70 -0.10 6.37 -18.92
C VAL A 70 0.18 5.81 -17.53
N VAL A 71 0.34 4.48 -17.46
CA VAL A 71 0.72 3.74 -16.25
C VAL A 71 2.03 3.00 -16.48
N TYR A 72 3.00 3.20 -15.59
CA TYR A 72 4.20 2.39 -15.48
C TYR A 72 4.04 1.47 -14.27
N ARG A 73 4.28 0.17 -14.45
CA ARG A 73 4.17 -0.83 -13.38
C ARG A 73 5.46 -1.64 -13.33
N ALA A 74 6.13 -1.68 -12.18
CA ALA A 74 7.21 -2.63 -11.97
C ALA A 74 6.65 -4.06 -12.15
N ALA A 75 7.42 -4.98 -12.71
CA ALA A 75 6.95 -6.35 -12.95
C ALA A 75 6.44 -6.98 -11.64
N ALA A 76 5.28 -7.61 -11.75
CA ALA A 76 4.50 -8.20 -10.67
C ALA A 76 3.58 -9.28 -11.26
N GLY A 77 2.77 -9.91 -10.40
CA GLY A 77 1.70 -10.82 -10.82
C GLY A 77 0.75 -10.22 -11.86
N ALA A 78 0.17 -11.07 -12.70
CA ALA A 78 -0.73 -10.63 -13.78
C ALA A 78 -1.98 -9.92 -13.22
N ASP A 79 -2.43 -10.33 -12.03
CA ASP A 79 -3.50 -9.69 -11.26
C ASP A 79 -3.13 -8.26 -10.83
N SER A 80 -1.93 -8.04 -10.30
CA SER A 80 -1.46 -6.70 -9.91
C SER A 80 -1.28 -5.80 -11.14
N VAL A 81 -0.79 -6.36 -12.26
CA VAL A 81 -0.70 -5.64 -13.54
C VAL A 81 -2.10 -5.25 -14.03
N ALA A 82 -3.08 -6.15 -13.97
CA ALA A 82 -4.46 -5.86 -14.35
C ALA A 82 -5.09 -4.77 -13.47
N GLN A 83 -4.87 -4.80 -12.16
CA GLN A 83 -5.36 -3.77 -11.24
C GLN A 83 -4.76 -2.39 -11.53
N ALA A 84 -3.45 -2.33 -11.83
CA ALA A 84 -2.80 -1.09 -12.24
C ALA A 84 -3.28 -0.61 -13.62
N ALA A 85 -3.50 -1.53 -14.56
CA ALA A 85 -4.05 -1.23 -15.89
C ALA A 85 -5.47 -0.66 -15.80
N GLY A 86 -6.28 -1.08 -14.82
CA GLY A 86 -7.60 -0.51 -14.53
C GLY A 86 -7.60 0.93 -14.01
N ARG A 87 -6.43 1.56 -13.88
CA ARG A 87 -6.23 3.00 -13.64
C ARG A 87 -5.73 3.76 -14.87
N CYS A 88 -5.59 3.07 -16.00
CA CYS A 88 -5.15 3.64 -17.27
C CYS A 88 -6.35 3.80 -18.21
N ASP A 89 -6.67 5.02 -18.60
CA ASP A 89 -7.86 5.34 -19.42
C ASP A 89 -9.11 4.61 -18.92
N ARG A 90 -9.31 4.64 -17.60
CA ARG A 90 -10.34 3.93 -16.85
C ARG A 90 -11.74 4.32 -17.30
N GLU A 91 -11.96 5.60 -17.59
CA GLU A 91 -13.24 6.10 -18.10
C GLU A 91 -13.38 5.94 -19.62
N GLY A 92 -12.30 5.53 -20.31
CA GLY A 92 -12.26 5.33 -21.76
C GLY A 92 -12.34 6.62 -22.56
N LEU A 93 -12.23 7.80 -21.92
CA LEU A 93 -12.38 9.10 -22.56
C LEU A 93 -11.30 9.33 -23.64
N LEU A 94 -10.08 8.86 -23.39
CA LEU A 94 -8.99 9.00 -24.37
C LEU A 94 -9.24 8.08 -25.57
N THR A 95 -9.63 6.83 -25.30
CA THR A 95 -9.98 5.86 -26.35
C THR A 95 -11.16 6.34 -27.19
N GLN A 96 -12.20 6.91 -26.57
CA GLN A 96 -13.35 7.49 -27.28
C GLN A 96 -12.93 8.67 -28.17
N ALA A 97 -12.13 9.60 -27.64
CA ALA A 97 -11.66 10.76 -28.40
C ALA A 97 -10.74 10.37 -29.57
N ALA A 98 -9.93 9.31 -29.41
CA ALA A 98 -9.00 8.84 -30.44
C ALA A 98 -9.62 7.87 -31.45
N GLY A 99 -10.78 7.27 -31.15
CA GLY A 99 -11.40 6.22 -31.97
C GLY A 99 -10.64 4.88 -31.96
N ALA A 100 -9.64 4.74 -31.09
CA ALA A 100 -8.79 3.56 -30.92
C ALA A 100 -8.18 3.56 -29.51
N PRO A 101 -7.73 2.42 -28.97
CA PRO A 101 -7.11 2.34 -27.65
C PRO A 101 -5.97 3.35 -27.47
N ALA A 102 -6.12 4.26 -26.51
CA ALA A 102 -5.20 5.38 -26.30
C ALA A 102 -4.42 5.29 -24.97
N GLY A 103 -4.98 4.63 -23.95
CA GLY A 103 -4.29 4.35 -22.70
C GLY A 103 -3.09 3.43 -22.89
N ARG A 104 -1.99 3.69 -22.16
CA ARG A 104 -0.76 2.89 -22.25
C ARG A 104 -0.28 2.39 -20.90
N VAL A 105 -0.11 1.07 -20.80
CA VAL A 105 0.48 0.40 -19.65
C VAL A 105 1.85 -0.15 -20.02
N PHE A 106 2.88 0.26 -19.29
CA PHE A 106 4.25 -0.22 -19.44
C PHE A 106 4.65 -1.06 -18.23
N VAL A 107 4.92 -2.35 -18.45
CA VAL A 107 5.48 -3.22 -17.43
C VAL A 107 7.01 -3.24 -17.57
N PHE A 108 7.72 -2.89 -16.50
CA PHE A 108 9.18 -2.78 -16.51
C PHE A 108 9.83 -3.57 -15.37
N ILE A 109 11.06 -4.03 -15.58
CA ILE A 109 11.87 -4.62 -14.51
C ILE A 109 12.78 -3.51 -13.95
N PRO A 110 12.73 -3.20 -12.64
CA PRO A 110 13.65 -2.23 -12.05
C PRO A 110 15.10 -2.64 -12.26
N ALA A 111 16.01 -1.66 -12.44
CA ALA A 111 17.44 -1.95 -12.62
C ALA A 111 18.08 -2.69 -11.43
N ALA A 112 17.55 -2.48 -10.21
CA ALA A 112 17.96 -3.19 -9.01
C ALA A 112 17.40 -4.62 -8.89
N GLY A 113 16.61 -5.07 -9.88
CA GLY A 113 15.89 -6.33 -9.85
C GLY A 113 14.57 -6.25 -9.06
N LEU A 114 13.90 -7.41 -8.97
CA LEU A 114 12.68 -7.56 -8.18
C LEU A 114 13.02 -7.97 -6.74
N PRO A 115 12.19 -7.57 -5.75
CA PRO A 115 12.31 -8.08 -4.40
C PRO A 115 12.20 -9.61 -4.40
N LYS A 116 13.02 -10.26 -3.56
CA LYS A 116 12.98 -11.72 -3.37
C LYS A 116 11.63 -12.16 -2.78
N GLY A 117 11.32 -13.45 -2.94
CA GLY A 117 10.06 -14.04 -2.48
C GLY A 117 8.95 -13.87 -3.50
N ASP A 118 7.73 -13.67 -3.02
CA ASP A 118 6.49 -13.70 -3.81
C ASP A 118 6.48 -12.75 -5.00
N PHE A 119 7.11 -11.57 -4.87
CA PHE A 119 7.19 -10.61 -5.99
C PHE A 119 7.95 -11.18 -7.19
N THR A 120 9.01 -11.96 -6.96
CA THR A 120 9.75 -12.61 -8.06
C THR A 120 8.94 -13.76 -8.63
N ILE A 121 8.37 -14.61 -7.77
CA ILE A 121 7.57 -15.79 -8.18
C ILE A 121 6.38 -15.36 -9.06
N THR A 122 5.58 -14.41 -8.58
CA THR A 122 4.39 -13.92 -9.30
C THR A 122 4.75 -13.23 -10.62
N ALA A 123 5.80 -12.41 -10.64
CA ALA A 123 6.29 -11.78 -11.87
C ALA A 123 6.81 -12.79 -12.89
N ASP A 124 7.52 -13.83 -12.44
CA ASP A 124 8.04 -14.89 -13.32
C ASP A 124 6.90 -15.68 -13.96
N LYS A 125 5.83 -16.00 -13.20
CA LYS A 125 4.64 -16.66 -13.73
C LYS A 125 3.85 -15.78 -14.69
N ALA A 126 3.71 -14.49 -14.38
CA ALA A 126 3.10 -13.54 -15.32
C ALA A 126 3.91 -13.44 -16.63
N ALA A 127 5.24 -13.40 -16.54
CA ALA A 127 6.12 -13.40 -17.70
C ALA A 127 6.06 -14.72 -18.49
N GLU A 128 5.90 -15.86 -17.81
CA GLU A 128 5.70 -17.18 -18.41
C GLU A 128 4.43 -17.23 -19.26
N VAL A 129 3.29 -16.79 -18.71
CA VAL A 129 2.02 -16.70 -19.45
C VAL A 129 2.15 -15.76 -20.63
N ARG A 130 2.78 -14.60 -20.46
CA ARG A 130 2.99 -13.65 -21.55
C ARG A 130 3.78 -14.27 -22.72
N ARG A 131 4.78 -15.12 -22.45
CA ARG A 131 5.56 -15.82 -23.49
C ARG A 131 4.75 -16.84 -24.29
N GLN A 132 3.57 -17.25 -23.81
CA GLN A 132 2.68 -18.18 -24.53
C GLN A 132 1.93 -17.50 -25.68
N GLY A 133 2.04 -16.18 -25.85
CA GLY A 133 1.62 -15.49 -27.06
C GLY A 133 0.13 -15.16 -27.16
N TYR A 134 -0.54 -14.93 -26.03
CA TYR A 134 -1.91 -14.38 -26.03
C TYR A 134 -1.93 -12.98 -26.68
N ASP A 135 -2.94 -12.70 -27.52
CA ASP A 135 -3.12 -11.39 -28.15
C ASP A 135 -3.25 -10.27 -27.11
N ASP A 136 -4.03 -10.53 -26.06
CA ASP A 136 -4.13 -9.69 -24.87
C ASP A 136 -3.62 -10.49 -23.65
N PRO A 137 -2.51 -10.07 -23.01
CA PRO A 137 -1.96 -10.74 -21.83
C PRO A 137 -2.87 -10.67 -20.59
N LEU A 138 -3.92 -9.85 -20.62
CA LEU A 138 -4.90 -9.71 -19.53
C LEU A 138 -6.27 -10.33 -19.88
N CYS A 139 -6.39 -11.04 -21.00
CA CYS A 139 -7.63 -11.73 -21.34
C CYS A 139 -7.96 -12.84 -20.29
N PRO A 140 -9.24 -13.21 -20.10
CA PRO A 140 -9.63 -14.19 -19.09
C PRO A 140 -8.85 -15.51 -19.14
N LYS A 141 -8.52 -16.00 -20.35
CA LYS A 141 -7.73 -17.23 -20.54
C LYS A 141 -6.29 -17.09 -20.05
N ALA A 142 -5.65 -15.94 -20.27
CA ALA A 142 -4.30 -15.67 -19.81
C ALA A 142 -4.27 -15.55 -18.27
N ILE A 143 -5.25 -14.84 -17.70
CA ILE A 143 -5.39 -14.71 -16.24
C ILE A 143 -5.66 -16.06 -15.58
N GLU A 144 -6.54 -16.88 -16.15
CA GLU A 144 -6.80 -18.23 -15.65
C GLU A 144 -5.51 -19.07 -15.67
N GLN A 145 -4.77 -19.04 -16.77
CA GLN A 145 -3.51 -19.77 -16.89
C GLN A 145 -2.45 -19.29 -15.90
N TYR A 146 -2.38 -17.99 -15.63
CA TYR A 146 -1.50 -17.41 -14.62
C TYR A 146 -1.80 -18.00 -13.23
N PHE A 147 -3.06 -18.00 -12.81
CA PHE A 147 -3.45 -18.57 -11.52
C PHE A 147 -3.25 -20.08 -11.47
N ARG A 148 -3.51 -20.82 -12.56
CA ARG A 148 -3.19 -22.25 -12.64
C ARG A 148 -1.72 -22.51 -12.39
N LEU A 149 -0.82 -21.78 -13.05
CA LEU A 149 0.62 -21.93 -12.84
C LEU A 149 1.06 -21.52 -11.42
N LEU A 150 0.49 -20.44 -10.89
CA LEU A 150 0.79 -19.95 -9.55
C LEU A 150 0.41 -20.98 -8.48
N PHE A 151 -0.84 -21.47 -8.52
CA PHE A 151 -1.33 -22.46 -7.56
C PHE A 151 -0.69 -23.84 -7.74
N TRP A 152 -0.40 -24.25 -8.98
CA TRP A 152 0.34 -25.48 -9.22
C TRP A 152 1.74 -25.45 -8.60
N THR A 153 2.42 -24.29 -8.68
CA THR A 153 3.76 -24.11 -8.09
C THR A 153 3.72 -24.16 -6.57
N ALA A 154 2.67 -23.61 -5.95
CA ALA A 154 2.50 -23.65 -4.51
C ALA A 154 2.10 -25.06 -4.01
N GLY A 155 1.31 -25.82 -4.76
CA GLY A 155 1.05 -27.24 -4.48
C GLY A 155 0.55 -27.49 -3.05
N ALA A 156 1.19 -28.42 -2.35
CA ALA A 156 0.85 -28.79 -0.97
C ALA A 156 1.09 -27.69 0.06
N GLU A 157 1.92 -26.67 -0.26
CA GLU A 157 2.15 -25.52 0.64
C GLU A 157 0.91 -24.64 0.80
N LEU A 158 -0.04 -24.69 -0.16
CA LEU A 158 -1.29 -23.92 -0.10
C LEU A 158 -2.14 -24.27 1.13
N ASP A 159 -2.01 -25.51 1.63
CA ASP A 159 -2.68 -25.97 2.84
C ASP A 159 -1.72 -26.65 3.81
N ALA A 160 -0.51 -26.10 3.96
CA ALA A 160 0.52 -26.64 4.87
C ALA A 160 0.03 -26.77 6.33
N LYS A 161 -1.00 -26.01 6.71
CA LYS A 161 -1.61 -26.02 8.04
C LYS A 161 -2.86 -26.92 8.13
N ASP A 162 -3.17 -27.68 7.08
CA ASP A 162 -4.32 -28.61 6.98
C ASP A 162 -5.66 -27.96 7.36
N ILE A 163 -5.87 -26.72 6.92
CA ILE A 163 -7.06 -25.95 7.19
C ILE A 163 -8.28 -26.60 6.52
N LEU A 164 -8.11 -27.14 5.30
CA LEU A 164 -9.20 -27.83 4.62
C LEU A 164 -9.59 -29.10 5.38
N GLY A 165 -8.62 -29.87 5.87
CA GLY A 165 -8.88 -31.03 6.73
C GLY A 165 -9.64 -30.65 8.01
N MET A 166 -9.23 -29.59 8.71
CA MET A 166 -9.92 -29.08 9.91
C MET A 166 -11.38 -28.67 9.64
N LEU A 167 -11.67 -28.11 8.46
CA LEU A 167 -13.03 -27.74 8.07
C LEU A 167 -13.85 -28.95 7.65
N GLU A 168 -13.26 -29.90 6.92
CA GLU A 168 -13.90 -31.14 6.48
C GLU A 168 -14.38 -31.98 7.67
N GLU A 169 -13.58 -32.09 8.74
CA GLU A 169 -13.98 -32.75 9.99
C GLU A 169 -15.25 -32.14 10.62
N GLY A 170 -15.38 -30.81 10.57
CA GLY A 170 -16.54 -30.08 11.08
C GLY A 170 -17.82 -30.29 10.29
N THR A 171 -17.71 -30.67 9.01
CA THR A 171 -18.84 -30.85 8.09
C THR A 171 -19.78 -31.99 8.52
N ARG A 172 -19.24 -33.06 9.12
CA ARG A 172 -20.03 -34.24 9.52
C ARG A 172 -20.96 -33.96 10.71
N GLY A 173 -20.69 -32.94 11.50
CA GLY A 173 -21.44 -32.59 12.71
C GLY A 173 -21.83 -31.11 12.82
N ALA A 174 -21.70 -30.34 11.73
CA ALA A 174 -21.87 -28.88 11.69
C ALA A 174 -21.09 -28.12 12.79
N THR A 175 -19.98 -28.70 13.26
CA THR A 175 -19.19 -28.18 14.38
C THR A 175 -17.82 -27.77 13.84
N PHE A 176 -17.75 -26.55 13.31
CA PHE A 176 -16.53 -26.04 12.71
C PHE A 176 -15.58 -25.45 13.76
N PRO A 177 -14.30 -25.82 13.78
CA PRO A 177 -13.32 -25.30 14.73
C PRO A 177 -12.81 -23.91 14.31
N PHE A 178 -13.71 -22.95 14.06
CA PHE A 178 -13.37 -21.63 13.51
C PHE A 178 -12.28 -20.90 14.30
N ARG A 179 -12.26 -21.06 15.63
CA ARG A 179 -11.21 -20.48 16.47
C ARG A 179 -9.82 -21.05 16.15
N LYS A 180 -9.71 -22.38 16.07
CA LYS A 180 -8.44 -23.05 15.73
C LYS A 180 -8.02 -22.73 14.30
N VAL A 181 -8.98 -22.69 13.38
CA VAL A 181 -8.74 -22.26 11.99
C VAL A 181 -8.25 -20.83 11.95
N ALA A 182 -8.83 -19.90 12.72
CA ALA A 182 -8.38 -18.51 12.79
C ALA A 182 -6.98 -18.38 13.39
N GLU A 183 -6.67 -19.12 14.46
CA GLU A 183 -5.34 -19.17 15.08
C GLU A 183 -4.30 -19.79 14.12
N ALA A 184 -4.65 -20.85 13.39
CA ALA A 184 -3.78 -21.47 12.40
C ALA A 184 -3.63 -20.60 11.15
N MET A 185 -4.70 -19.97 10.66
CA MET A 185 -4.71 -19.05 9.52
C MET A 185 -4.18 -17.66 9.84
N GLU A 186 -3.51 -17.42 10.99
CA GLU A 186 -2.67 -16.23 11.12
C GLU A 186 -1.58 -16.29 10.02
N PHE A 187 -1.94 -15.72 8.87
CA PHE A 187 -1.18 -15.69 7.61
C PHE A 187 -0.21 -14.50 7.60
N ILE A 188 -0.37 -13.57 8.55
CA ILE A 188 0.38 -12.32 8.62
C ILE A 188 0.88 -12.15 10.05
N GLU A 189 2.00 -12.79 10.36
CA GLU A 189 2.73 -12.60 11.64
C GLU A 189 3.27 -11.16 11.80
N ASP A 190 3.25 -10.36 10.72
CA ASP A 190 3.87 -9.04 10.63
C ASP A 190 2.85 -7.95 10.21
N TRP A 191 1.68 -7.92 10.86
CA TRP A 191 0.68 -6.88 10.57
C TRP A 191 1.26 -5.49 10.89
N LYS A 192 1.06 -4.53 9.98
CA LYS A 192 1.57 -3.17 10.16
C LYS A 192 0.95 -2.54 11.40
N LYS A 193 1.78 -2.06 12.33
CA LYS A 193 1.32 -1.44 13.57
C LYS A 193 0.85 0.00 13.33
N PRO A 194 -0.21 0.44 14.05
CA PRO A 194 -0.73 1.79 13.93
C PRO A 194 0.13 2.76 14.71
N VAL A 195 0.35 3.94 14.14
CA VAL A 195 0.90 5.10 14.83
C VAL A 195 0.02 6.31 14.52
N ILE A 196 -0.47 6.97 15.57
CA ILE A 196 -1.27 8.19 15.46
C ILE A 196 -0.32 9.36 15.20
N VAL A 197 -0.60 10.15 14.18
CA VAL A 197 0.18 11.34 13.80
C VAL A 197 -0.70 12.60 13.94
N ALA A 198 -0.45 13.37 15.00
CA ALA A 198 -1.18 14.60 15.30
C ALA A 198 -0.57 15.81 14.57
N HIS A 199 -0.73 15.86 13.25
CA HIS A 199 -0.17 16.90 12.40
C HIS A 199 -1.00 18.19 12.33
N ASP A 200 -2.26 18.16 12.78
CA ASP A 200 -3.13 19.35 12.86
C ASP A 200 -3.70 19.58 14.27
N ASP A 201 -4.37 20.72 14.47
CA ASP A 201 -4.86 21.15 15.77
C ASP A 201 -6.01 20.28 16.30
N GLU A 202 -6.83 19.70 15.42
CA GLU A 202 -7.88 18.78 15.83
C GLU A 202 -7.27 17.50 16.42
N ALA A 203 -6.33 16.89 15.70
CA ALA A 203 -5.66 15.68 16.13
C ALA A 203 -4.87 15.89 17.43
N LYS A 204 -4.15 17.03 17.56
CA LYS A 204 -3.45 17.40 18.80
C LYS A 204 -4.42 17.49 19.98
N THR A 205 -5.57 18.14 19.78
CA THR A 205 -6.62 18.26 20.81
C THR A 205 -7.19 16.90 21.21
N LEU A 206 -7.41 16.01 20.24
CA LEU A 206 -7.92 14.66 20.49
C LEU A 206 -6.91 13.78 21.23
N VAL A 207 -5.63 13.86 20.86
CA VAL A 207 -4.54 13.14 21.54
C VAL A 207 -4.40 13.61 22.98
N ALA A 208 -4.42 14.92 23.26
CA ALA A 208 -4.35 15.43 24.62
C ALA A 208 -5.50 14.94 25.51
N LYS A 209 -6.71 14.79 24.94
CA LYS A 209 -7.86 14.23 25.65
C LYS A 209 -7.74 12.71 25.87
N LEU A 210 -7.03 12.00 24.99
CA LEU A 210 -6.90 10.55 25.05
C LEU A 210 -6.18 10.10 26.33
N GLU A 211 -5.15 10.82 26.77
CA GLU A 211 -4.33 10.48 27.95
C GLU A 211 -5.12 10.48 29.27
N HIS A 212 -6.26 11.19 29.31
CA HIS A 212 -7.05 11.39 30.53
C HIS A 212 -8.51 10.93 30.39
N SER A 213 -8.88 10.31 29.27
CA SER A 213 -10.27 9.94 29.01
C SER A 213 -10.62 8.58 29.64
N PRO A 214 -11.70 8.50 30.45
CA PRO A 214 -12.22 7.22 30.92
C PRO A 214 -12.89 6.40 29.80
N THR A 215 -13.18 7.03 28.65
CA THR A 215 -13.84 6.41 27.49
C THR A 215 -13.03 6.65 26.20
N PRO A 216 -11.88 5.98 26.04
CA PRO A 216 -10.97 6.23 24.93
C PRO A 216 -11.55 5.86 23.56
N GLY A 217 -12.52 4.94 23.48
CA GLY A 217 -13.06 4.42 22.23
C GLY A 217 -13.65 5.47 21.27
N LEU A 218 -14.38 6.47 21.78
CA LEU A 218 -14.94 7.54 20.94
C LEU A 218 -13.86 8.44 20.36
N ILE A 219 -12.82 8.74 21.15
CA ILE A 219 -11.68 9.55 20.73
C ILE A 219 -10.86 8.78 19.69
N LEU A 220 -10.57 7.50 19.96
CA LEU A 220 -9.87 6.62 19.02
C LEU A 220 -10.61 6.51 17.69
N ARG A 221 -11.95 6.44 17.69
CA ARG A 221 -12.75 6.43 16.45
C ARG A 221 -12.54 7.70 15.63
N ARG A 222 -12.48 8.87 16.28
CA ARG A 222 -12.17 10.14 15.59
C ARG A 222 -10.72 10.21 15.12
N LEU A 223 -9.80 9.59 15.86
CA LEU A 223 -8.38 9.52 15.51
C LEU A 223 -8.06 8.52 14.38
N GLN A 224 -9.00 7.69 13.94
CA GLN A 224 -8.77 6.71 12.86
C GLN A 224 -8.24 7.36 11.57
N GLY A 225 -8.69 8.57 11.25
CA GLY A 225 -8.20 9.34 10.10
C GLY A 225 -6.72 9.74 10.19
N TYR A 226 -6.20 9.83 11.41
CA TYR A 226 -4.85 10.30 11.74
C TYR A 226 -3.85 9.16 11.96
N VAL A 227 -4.22 7.92 11.63
CA VAL A 227 -3.35 6.74 11.79
C VAL A 227 -2.56 6.47 10.51
N ALA A 228 -1.24 6.34 10.67
CA ALA A 228 -0.34 5.74 9.69
C ALA A 228 0.02 4.29 10.10
N THR A 229 0.47 3.48 9.13
CA THR A 229 0.81 2.07 9.39
C THR A 229 2.25 1.74 8.99
N ILE A 230 3.02 1.24 9.96
CA ILE A 230 4.46 0.94 9.83
C ILE A 230 4.78 -0.50 10.23
N SER A 231 5.98 -1.00 9.94
CA SER A 231 6.32 -2.38 10.31
C SER A 231 6.41 -2.53 11.85
N PRO A 232 6.15 -3.72 12.41
CA PRO A 232 6.34 -3.96 13.85
C PRO A 232 7.76 -3.66 14.34
N ARG A 233 8.78 -3.87 13.50
CA ARG A 233 10.17 -3.51 13.80
C ARG A 233 10.32 -2.00 13.97
N ASP A 234 9.85 -1.22 13.00
CA ASP A 234 9.92 0.24 13.01
C ASP A 234 9.12 0.80 14.20
N TRP A 235 7.94 0.24 14.46
CA TRP A 235 7.09 0.66 15.56
C TRP A 235 7.75 0.48 16.92
N ARG A 236 8.42 -0.66 17.15
CA ARG A 236 9.21 -0.88 18.37
C ARG A 236 10.39 0.09 18.46
N ALA A 237 11.12 0.27 17.37
CA ALA A 237 12.27 1.19 17.33
C ALA A 237 11.87 2.64 17.65
N LEU A 238 10.72 3.11 17.15
CA LEU A 238 10.19 4.44 17.49
C LEU A 238 9.87 4.58 18.99
N ILE A 239 9.32 3.54 19.61
CA ILE A 239 9.00 3.56 21.04
C ILE A 239 10.27 3.52 21.90
N GLU A 240 11.20 2.64 21.55
CA GLU A 240 12.49 2.50 22.26
C GLU A 240 13.33 3.79 22.19
N ALA A 241 13.27 4.49 21.06
CA ALA A 241 13.93 5.79 20.88
C ALA A 241 13.18 6.97 21.52
N GLY A 242 11.97 6.75 22.08
CA GLY A 242 11.12 7.82 22.60
C GLY A 242 10.49 8.71 21.53
N ALA A 243 10.66 8.37 20.26
CA ALA A 243 10.07 9.08 19.12
C ALA A 243 8.55 8.84 18.98
N ALA A 244 8.04 7.76 19.55
CA ALA A 244 6.62 7.51 19.76
C ALA A 244 6.34 7.10 21.21
N LYS A 245 5.17 7.47 21.73
CA LYS A 245 4.73 7.16 23.09
C LYS A 245 3.55 6.20 23.04
N LEU A 246 3.61 5.13 23.84
CA LEU A 246 2.48 4.24 24.06
C LEU A 246 1.48 4.92 25.02
N VAL A 247 0.25 5.16 24.57
CA VAL A 247 -0.79 5.84 25.35
C VAL A 247 -1.80 4.85 25.91
N LEU A 248 -2.07 3.78 25.16
CA LEU A 248 -2.90 2.63 25.56
C LEU A 248 -2.26 1.36 25.00
N ASP A 249 -2.69 0.19 25.47
CA ASP A 249 -2.21 -1.07 24.91
C ASP A 249 -2.45 -1.13 23.38
N GLY A 250 -1.38 -1.34 22.62
CA GLY A 250 -1.38 -1.32 21.16
C GLY A 250 -1.56 0.04 20.48
N VAL A 251 -1.63 1.16 21.21
CA VAL A 251 -1.85 2.51 20.64
C VAL A 251 -0.64 3.41 20.89
N ALA A 252 0.13 3.67 19.83
CA ALA A 252 1.24 4.60 19.85
C ALA A 252 0.88 5.94 19.19
N VAL A 253 1.38 7.03 19.78
CA VAL A 253 1.32 8.39 19.21
C VAL A 253 2.73 8.84 18.86
N LEU A 254 2.93 9.35 17.64
CA LEU A 254 4.21 9.93 17.23
C LEU A 254 4.46 11.22 18.01
N VAL A 255 5.59 11.29 18.71
CA VAL A 255 6.01 12.46 19.51
C VAL A 255 6.97 13.32 18.71
N ASN A 256 7.94 12.69 18.04
CA ASN A 256 8.88 13.39 17.17
C ASN A 256 8.26 13.60 15.79
N MET A 257 7.71 14.80 15.57
CA MET A 257 7.06 15.16 14.30
C MET A 257 8.05 15.39 13.16
N ASP A 258 9.35 15.55 13.42
CA ASP A 258 10.37 15.61 12.36
C ASP A 258 10.47 14.29 11.59
N LEU A 259 9.94 13.20 12.16
CA LEU A 259 9.80 11.90 11.49
C LEU A 259 8.57 11.82 10.60
N TYR A 260 7.74 12.86 10.51
CA TYR A 260 6.62 12.91 9.59
C TYR A 260 6.88 13.92 8.48
N ASN A 261 7.09 13.41 7.27
CA ASN A 261 7.33 14.24 6.09
C ASN A 261 6.03 14.37 5.27
N ASP A 262 5.72 15.58 4.82
CA ASP A 262 4.48 15.87 4.07
C ASP A 262 4.40 15.19 2.69
N ASP A 263 5.51 14.69 2.14
CA ASP A 263 5.50 14.00 0.85
C ASP A 263 5.55 12.47 0.97
N VAL A 264 6.08 11.93 2.08
CA VAL A 264 6.30 10.48 2.22
C VAL A 264 5.68 9.87 3.49
N GLY A 265 5.14 10.68 4.39
CA GLY A 265 4.54 10.27 5.65
C GLY A 265 5.58 9.94 6.73
N VAL A 266 5.27 8.97 7.59
CA VAL A 266 6.18 8.52 8.67
C VAL A 266 7.47 7.93 8.08
N CYS A 267 8.61 8.46 8.51
CA CYS A 267 9.98 8.09 8.15
C CYS A 267 10.69 7.44 9.36
N PRO A 268 10.48 6.14 9.63
CA PRO A 268 11.00 5.50 10.83
C PRO A 268 12.47 5.04 10.71
N GLU A 269 13.14 5.30 9.58
CA GLU A 269 14.47 4.74 9.30
C GLU A 269 15.55 5.24 10.25
N ASP A 270 15.41 6.48 10.76
CA ASP A 270 16.22 7.05 11.83
C ASP A 270 15.29 7.61 12.92
N PRO A 271 14.91 6.80 13.92
CA PRO A 271 14.04 7.24 15.01
C PRO A 271 14.58 8.42 15.82
N SER A 272 15.89 8.69 15.75
CA SER A 272 16.55 9.79 16.47
C SER A 272 16.69 11.07 15.65
N TYR A 273 16.24 11.07 14.40
CA TYR A 273 16.35 12.22 13.51
C TYR A 273 15.66 13.46 14.10
N LEU A 274 16.37 14.58 14.05
CA LEU A 274 15.86 15.90 14.41
C LEU A 274 16.16 16.84 13.24
N ASP A 275 15.15 17.55 12.74
CA ASP A 275 15.37 18.55 11.71
C ASP A 275 15.92 19.82 12.36
N THR A 276 17.20 20.09 12.14
CA THR A 276 17.88 21.30 12.64
C THR A 276 17.27 22.61 12.14
N VAL A 277 16.43 22.59 11.10
CA VAL A 277 15.72 23.78 10.61
C VAL A 277 14.48 24.11 11.46
N SER A 278 13.82 23.09 12.04
CA SER A 278 12.65 23.25 12.93
C SER A 278 13.00 23.88 14.29
N GLN A 279 14.28 23.99 14.65
CA GLN A 279 14.74 24.56 15.93
C GLN A 279 15.08 26.06 15.88
N ILE A 280 14.92 26.71 14.72
CA ILE A 280 15.30 28.12 14.51
C ILE A 280 14.08 29.08 14.57
N PHE A 281 12.86 28.58 14.78
CA PHE A 281 11.65 29.40 14.94
C PHE A 281 10.96 29.19 16.28
#